data_AF-A0A8T3AQL8-F1
#
_entry.id   AF-A0A8T3AQL8-F1
#
_cell.length_a   1.000
_cell.length_b   1.000
_cell.length_c   1.000
_cell.angle_alpha   90.00
_cell.angle_beta   90.00
_cell.angle_gamma   90.00
#
_symmetry.space_group_name_H-M   'P 1'
#
loop_
_entity.id
_entity.type
_entity.pdbx_description
1 polymer ?
#
loop_
_entity_poly.entity_id
_entity_poly.type
_entity_poly.pdbx_seq_one_letter_code
_entity_poly.pdbx_strand_id
1 'polypeptide(L)'
;MVRFSISEDVIWMVNKSIESHNHELARSNDQHFLKSSRNISDENASVLKSMSEPGIRTVNVFTYLSDEVGGVGNLGFTKRDAYNYIQKERRAKIENGDTNSLIRLFKERAADDNLFAWDVQTDEDDRLLNFFGLMDLGELIMTALGM
;
A
#
# COMPACT_ATOMS: atom_id res chain seq x y z
N MET A 1 -11.42 -20.26 -17.52
CA MET A 1 -12.29 -20.35 -16.32
C MET A 1 -12.22 -21.77 -15.76
N VAL A 2 -12.03 -21.93 -14.46
CA VAL A 2 -12.02 -23.25 -13.80
C VAL A 2 -13.29 -23.38 -12.94
N ARG A 3 -13.98 -24.51 -13.05
CA ARG A 3 -15.14 -24.86 -12.20
C ARG A 3 -14.70 -25.89 -11.18
N PHE A 4 -14.98 -25.62 -9.92
CA PHE A 4 -14.67 -26.51 -8.80
C PHE A 4 -15.95 -26.99 -8.10
N SER A 5 -15.87 -28.14 -7.44
CA SER A 5 -16.85 -28.60 -6.45
C SER A 5 -16.13 -29.13 -5.22
N ILE A 6 -16.87 -29.30 -4.13
CA ILE A 6 -16.40 -29.91 -2.89
C ILE A 6 -17.06 -31.29 -2.80
N SER A 7 -16.27 -32.34 -2.54
CA SER A 7 -16.79 -33.70 -2.30
C SER A 7 -17.43 -33.82 -0.91
N GLU A 8 -18.12 -34.93 -0.64
CA GLU A 8 -18.63 -35.25 0.70
C GLU A 8 -17.50 -35.31 1.76
N ASP A 9 -16.30 -35.71 1.34
CA ASP A 9 -15.09 -35.73 2.16
C ASP A 9 -14.38 -34.36 2.28
N VAL A 10 -15.02 -33.25 1.88
CA VAL A 10 -14.48 -31.88 1.92
C VAL A 10 -13.23 -31.69 1.06
N ILE A 11 -13.10 -32.47 -0.01
CA ILE A 11 -12.00 -32.36 -0.97
C ILE A 11 -12.41 -31.44 -2.11
N TRP A 12 -11.59 -30.43 -2.41
CA TRP A 12 -11.78 -29.56 -3.58
C TRP A 12 -11.41 -30.32 -4.86
N MET A 13 -12.38 -30.48 -5.76
CA MET A 13 -12.19 -31.13 -7.06
C MET A 13 -12.36 -30.14 -8.21
N VAL A 14 -11.49 -30.24 -9.21
CA VAL A 14 -11.61 -29.49 -10.46
C VAL A 14 -12.51 -30.27 -11.43
N ASN A 15 -13.69 -29.75 -11.71
CA ASN A 15 -14.67 -30.42 -12.58
C ASN A 15 -14.48 -30.08 -14.06
N LYS A 16 -14.04 -28.85 -14.35
CA LYS A 16 -13.88 -28.37 -15.72
C LYS A 16 -12.87 -27.25 -15.79
N SER A 17 -11.89 -27.37 -16.68
CA SER A 17 -11.07 -26.27 -17.17
C SER A 17 -11.59 -25.81 -18.53
N ILE A 18 -11.81 -24.51 -18.68
CA ILE A 18 -12.07 -23.87 -19.97
C ILE A 18 -10.84 -23.02 -20.29
N GLU A 19 -10.07 -23.48 -21.26
CA GLU A 19 -8.81 -22.87 -21.71
C GLU A 19 -9.01 -21.88 -22.86
N SER A 20 -10.18 -21.87 -23.51
CA SER A 20 -10.50 -20.88 -24.54
C SER A 20 -10.72 -19.51 -23.91
N HIS A 21 -10.07 -18.49 -24.49
CA HIS A 21 -10.24 -17.08 -24.15
C HIS A 21 -10.86 -16.32 -25.32
N ASN A 22 -11.55 -15.21 -25.05
CA ASN A 22 -12.09 -14.29 -26.05
C ASN A 22 -11.13 -13.11 -26.34
N HIS A 23 -9.91 -13.17 -25.83
CA HIS A 23 -8.86 -12.19 -25.99
C HIS A 23 -7.49 -12.90 -25.96
N GLU A 24 -6.44 -12.22 -26.42
CA GLU A 24 -5.06 -12.72 -26.30
C GLU A 24 -4.65 -12.82 -24.83
N LEU A 25 -3.87 -13.85 -24.49
CA LEU A 25 -3.26 -13.94 -23.17
C LEU A 25 -2.22 -12.83 -22.98
N ALA A 26 -2.00 -12.43 -21.73
CA ALA A 26 -1.00 -11.43 -21.40
C ALA A 26 0.39 -11.89 -21.85
N ARG A 27 1.14 -10.98 -22.47
CA ARG A 27 2.49 -11.25 -22.95
C ARG A 27 3.45 -11.34 -21.76
N SER A 28 4.58 -12.02 -21.94
CA SER A 28 5.60 -12.12 -20.88
C SER A 28 6.05 -10.76 -20.35
N ASN A 29 6.18 -9.76 -21.24
CA ASN A 29 6.56 -8.40 -20.85
C ASN A 29 5.47 -7.68 -20.04
N ASP A 30 4.22 -8.11 -20.12
CA ASP A 30 3.09 -7.50 -19.41
C ASP A 30 2.79 -8.21 -18.07
N GLN A 31 3.56 -9.26 -17.72
CA GLN A 31 3.33 -10.03 -16.51
C GLN A 31 3.37 -9.17 -15.25
N HIS A 32 4.24 -8.16 -15.22
CA HIS A 32 4.34 -7.23 -14.08
C HIS A 32 3.07 -6.41 -13.83
N PHE A 33 2.11 -6.38 -14.76
CA PHE A 33 0.78 -5.78 -14.54
C PHE A 33 -0.23 -6.77 -13.95
N LEU A 34 -0.01 -8.08 -14.09
CA LEU A 34 -0.92 -9.11 -13.59
C LEU A 34 -0.83 -9.18 -12.07
N LYS A 35 -1.96 -9.02 -11.37
CA LYS A 35 -2.01 -9.11 -9.90
C LYS A 35 -1.44 -10.43 -9.36
N SER A 36 -1.64 -11.54 -10.06
CA SER A 36 -1.11 -12.86 -9.69
C SER A 36 0.40 -12.97 -9.79
N SER A 37 1.04 -12.12 -10.59
CA SER A 37 2.48 -12.09 -10.80
C SER A 37 3.17 -11.00 -10.00
N ARG A 38 2.40 -10.14 -9.32
CA ARG A 38 2.93 -9.06 -8.49
C ARG A 38 3.14 -9.52 -7.07
N ASN A 39 4.38 -9.47 -6.59
CA ASN A 39 4.74 -9.76 -5.22
C ASN A 39 5.93 -8.88 -4.78
N ILE A 40 5.85 -8.30 -3.59
CA ILE A 40 6.99 -7.61 -2.98
C ILE A 40 7.76 -8.67 -2.19
N SER A 41 8.99 -8.97 -2.61
CA SER A 41 9.86 -9.89 -1.88
C SER A 41 10.29 -9.30 -0.54
N ASP A 42 10.70 -10.14 0.41
CA ASP A 42 11.12 -9.70 1.74
C ASP A 42 12.34 -8.76 1.68
N GLU A 43 13.24 -8.97 0.72
CA GLU A 43 14.40 -8.11 0.48
C GLU A 43 13.96 -6.71 0.02
N ASN A 44 13.07 -6.66 -0.97
CA ASN A 44 12.54 -5.40 -1.50
C ASN A 44 11.67 -4.68 -0.45
N ALA A 45 10.92 -5.42 0.37
CA ALA A 45 10.15 -4.89 1.49
C ALA A 45 11.07 -4.24 2.54
N SER A 46 12.19 -4.90 2.87
CA SER A 46 13.20 -4.38 3.79
C SER A 46 13.83 -3.08 3.27
N VAL A 47 14.19 -3.02 1.99
CA VAL A 47 14.73 -1.79 1.36
C VAL A 47 13.67 -0.67 1.35
N LEU A 48 12.44 -0.99 0.94
CA LEU A 48 11.32 -0.04 0.97
C LEU A 48 11.14 0.57 2.35
N LYS A 49 11.11 -0.25 3.39
CA LYS A 49 10.94 0.18 4.77
C LYS A 49 12.11 1.03 5.25
N SER A 50 13.34 0.52 5.15
CA SER A 50 14.55 1.16 5.66
C SER A 50 14.86 2.50 4.99
N MET A 51 14.63 2.63 3.69
CA MET A 51 14.85 3.89 2.99
C MET A 51 13.69 4.88 3.21
N SER A 52 12.45 4.39 3.32
CA SER A 52 11.30 5.29 3.54
C SER A 52 11.21 5.83 4.98
N GLU A 53 11.78 5.13 5.96
CA GLU A 53 11.79 5.54 7.37
C GLU A 53 12.48 6.89 7.63
N PRO A 54 13.66 7.21 7.06
CA PRO A 54 14.27 8.53 7.16
C PRO A 54 13.62 9.59 6.23
N GLY A 55 12.47 9.31 5.61
CA GLY A 55 11.73 10.27 4.78
C GLY A 55 12.11 10.25 3.29
N ILE A 56 12.85 9.25 2.80
CA ILE A 56 13.05 9.14 1.34
C ILE A 56 11.71 8.82 0.70
N ARG A 57 11.31 9.67 -0.26
CA ARG A 57 10.05 9.50 -1.00
C ARG A 57 9.97 8.10 -1.61
N THR A 58 8.84 7.41 -1.42
CA THR A 58 8.62 6.05 -1.94
C THR A 58 8.87 5.92 -3.44
N VAL A 59 8.63 6.97 -4.23
CA VAL A 59 8.96 6.99 -5.67
C VAL A 59 10.46 6.87 -5.94
N ASN A 60 11.31 7.47 -5.10
CA ASN A 60 12.76 7.41 -5.28
C ASN A 60 13.26 6.01 -4.92
N VAL A 61 12.75 5.41 -3.83
CA VAL A 61 13.09 4.03 -3.45
C VAL A 61 12.63 3.03 -4.50
N PHE A 62 11.42 3.22 -5.05
CA PHE A 62 10.92 2.42 -6.16
C PHE A 62 11.80 2.53 -7.42
N THR A 63 12.24 3.76 -7.75
CA THR A 63 13.12 3.99 -8.90
C THR A 63 14.47 3.30 -8.69
N TYR A 64 15.07 3.45 -7.51
CA TYR A 64 16.29 2.74 -7.13
C TYR A 64 16.16 1.23 -7.30
N LEU A 65 15.11 0.62 -6.72
CA LEU A 65 14.89 -0.82 -6.83
C LEU A 65 14.65 -1.27 -8.27
N SER A 66 13.95 -0.46 -9.06
CA SER A 66 13.77 -0.71 -10.50
C SER A 66 15.11 -0.69 -11.23
N ASP A 67 15.97 0.29 -10.96
CA ASP A 67 17.26 0.43 -11.62
C ASP A 67 18.19 -0.75 -11.30
N GLU A 68 18.21 -1.21 -10.05
CA GLU A 68 18.99 -2.38 -9.60
C GLU A 68 18.64 -3.66 -10.36
N VAL A 69 17.39 -3.83 -10.77
CA VAL A 69 16.92 -5.00 -11.52
C VAL A 69 16.82 -4.76 -13.04
N GLY A 70 17.31 -3.61 -13.52
CA GLY A 70 17.31 -3.27 -14.95
C GLY A 70 15.94 -2.85 -15.50
N GLY A 71 15.04 -2.37 -14.65
CA GLY A 71 13.78 -1.73 -15.01
C GLY A 71 12.55 -2.29 -14.31
N VAL A 72 11.46 -1.53 -14.36
CA VAL A 72 10.19 -1.83 -13.67
C VAL A 72 9.61 -3.19 -14.05
N GLY A 73 9.80 -3.64 -15.28
CA GLY A 73 9.31 -4.94 -15.75
C GLY A 73 9.91 -6.13 -15.00
N ASN A 74 11.12 -5.98 -14.43
CA ASN A 74 11.84 -7.03 -13.70
C ASN A 74 11.66 -6.95 -12.19
N LEU A 75 11.04 -5.89 -11.68
CA LEU A 75 10.94 -5.61 -10.25
C LEU A 75 9.91 -6.48 -9.53
N GLY A 76 8.93 -7.04 -10.26
CA GLY A 76 7.92 -7.92 -9.71
C GLY A 76 6.82 -7.22 -8.90
N PHE A 77 6.84 -5.89 -8.78
CA PHE A 77 5.74 -5.11 -8.21
C PHE A 77 5.67 -3.71 -8.83
N THR A 78 4.52 -3.07 -8.70
CA THR A 78 4.29 -1.73 -9.28
C THR A 78 4.58 -0.63 -8.25
N LYS A 79 4.73 0.59 -8.75
CA LYS A 79 4.82 1.80 -7.90
C LYS A 79 3.67 1.87 -6.90
N ARG A 80 2.45 1.52 -7.32
CA ARG A 80 1.27 1.52 -6.44
C ARG A 80 1.40 0.50 -5.30
N ASP A 81 1.97 -0.67 -5.57
CA ASP A 81 2.16 -1.69 -4.54
C ASP A 81 3.17 -1.22 -3.50
N ALA A 82 4.24 -0.52 -3.92
CA ALA A 82 5.20 0.10 -3.00
C ALA A 82 4.53 1.14 -2.07
N TYR A 83 3.70 2.02 -2.63
CA TYR A 83 2.93 2.98 -1.81
C TYR A 83 2.00 2.25 -0.85
N ASN A 84 1.25 1.26 -1.31
CA ASN A 84 0.33 0.48 -0.46
C ASN A 84 1.08 -0.19 0.70
N TYR A 85 2.26 -0.76 0.43
CA TYR A 85 3.11 -1.37 1.44
C TYR A 85 3.54 -0.35 2.52
N ILE A 86 4.10 0.79 2.11
CA ILE A 86 4.53 1.84 3.05
C ILE A 86 3.35 2.41 3.85
N GLN A 87 2.19 2.58 3.22
CA GLN A 87 0.99 3.04 3.93
C GLN A 87 0.49 2.02 4.95
N LYS A 88 0.58 0.72 4.64
CA LYS A 88 0.29 -0.35 5.59
C LYS A 88 1.24 -0.32 6.79
N GLU A 89 2.54 -0.17 6.55
CA GLU A 89 3.55 -0.05 7.62
C GLU A 89 3.29 1.19 8.51
N ARG A 90 2.95 2.33 7.89
CA ARG A 90 2.59 3.56 8.63
C ARG A 90 1.34 3.38 9.47
N ARG A 91 0.29 2.74 8.93
CA ARG A 91 -0.95 2.45 9.67
C ARG A 91 -0.71 1.52 10.85
N ALA A 92 0.12 0.49 10.68
CA ALA A 92 0.47 -0.42 11.76
C ALA A 92 1.18 0.29 12.93
N LYS A 93 1.97 1.35 12.65
CA LYS A 93 2.57 2.20 13.69
C LYS A 93 1.51 3.07 14.41
N ILE A 94 0.41 3.41 13.76
CA ILE A 94 -0.69 4.23 14.31
C ILE A 94 -1.67 3.39 15.15
N GLU A 95 -2.00 2.17 14.71
CA GLU A 95 -2.92 1.27 15.43
C GLU A 95 -2.40 0.89 16.84
N ASN A 96 -1.10 1.06 17.11
CA ASN A 96 -0.53 0.92 18.45
C ASN A 96 -0.77 2.13 19.38
N GLY A 97 -1.64 3.08 19.00
CA GLY A 97 -2.39 3.90 19.95
C GLY A 97 -1.66 5.11 20.56
N ASP A 98 -0.62 5.63 19.92
CA ASP A 98 0.03 6.86 20.38
C ASP A 98 -0.32 8.05 19.49
N THR A 99 -1.13 8.95 20.03
CA THR A 99 -1.44 10.28 19.48
C THR A 99 -0.19 11.01 18.98
N ASN A 100 0.95 10.86 19.66
CA ASN A 100 2.21 11.49 19.23
C ASN A 100 2.79 10.87 17.97
N SER A 101 2.59 9.56 17.78
CA SER A 101 3.01 8.85 16.57
C SER A 101 2.19 9.29 15.36
N LEU A 102 0.91 9.59 15.55
CA LEU A 102 0.03 10.18 14.54
C LEU A 102 0.50 11.60 14.16
N ILE A 103 0.74 12.46 15.16
CA ILE A 103 1.22 13.84 14.96
C ILE A 103 2.57 13.86 14.23
N ARG A 104 3.51 12.98 14.60
CA ARG A 104 4.82 12.87 13.94
C ARG A 104 4.68 12.50 12.47
N LEU A 105 3.83 11.54 12.13
CA LEU A 105 3.60 11.11 10.76
C LEU A 105 3.08 12.27 9.88
N PHE A 106 2.20 13.11 10.42
CA PHE A 106 1.66 14.24 9.68
C PHE A 106 2.65 15.40 9.52
N LYS A 107 3.52 15.63 10.52
CA LYS A 107 4.66 16.54 10.35
C LYS A 107 5.59 16.08 9.23
N GLU A 108 5.91 14.78 9.18
CA GLU A 108 6.70 14.18 8.09
C GLU A 108 5.97 14.34 6.74
N ARG A 109 4.65 14.09 6.71
CA ARG A 109 3.86 14.21 5.48
C ARG A 109 3.79 15.65 4.97
N ALA A 110 3.59 16.63 5.85
CA ALA A 110 3.58 18.05 5.52
C ALA A 110 4.96 18.54 5.04
N ALA A 111 6.05 17.96 5.53
CA ALA A 111 7.40 18.25 5.04
C ALA A 111 7.63 17.69 3.62
N ASP A 112 7.04 16.54 3.30
CA ASP A 112 7.17 15.90 1.99
C ASP A 112 6.27 16.51 0.91
N ASP A 113 5.09 17.01 1.30
CA ASP A 113 4.00 17.43 0.43
C ASP A 113 3.44 18.78 0.90
N ASN A 114 3.88 19.87 0.24
CA ASN A 114 3.49 21.24 0.60
C ASN A 114 1.98 21.52 0.39
N LEU A 115 1.24 20.62 -0.27
CA LEU A 115 -0.22 20.73 -0.45
C LEU A 115 -0.98 20.01 0.68
N PHE A 116 -0.27 19.29 1.54
CA PHE A 116 -0.87 18.57 2.66
C PHE A 116 -1.13 19.52 3.84
N ALA A 117 -2.39 19.86 4.07
CA ALA A 117 -2.84 20.59 5.24
C ALA A 117 -3.56 19.65 6.22
N TRP A 118 -3.26 19.78 7.50
CA TRP A 118 -3.84 18.99 8.58
C TRP A 118 -4.05 19.84 9.83
N ASP A 119 -5.02 19.46 10.66
CA ASP A 119 -5.28 20.07 11.95
C ASP A 119 -5.76 19.02 12.96
N VAL A 120 -5.55 19.27 14.24
CA VAL A 120 -5.97 18.40 15.34
C VAL A 120 -6.69 19.22 16.41
N GLN A 121 -7.80 18.70 16.89
CA GLN A 121 -8.47 19.23 18.08
C GLN A 121 -8.06 18.38 19.28
N THR A 122 -7.62 19.01 20.36
CA THR A 122 -7.34 18.37 21.64
C THR A 122 -8.34 18.80 22.73
N ASP A 123 -8.47 18.00 23.79
CA ASP A 123 -9.19 18.38 25.01
C ASP A 123 -8.31 19.22 25.96
N GLU A 124 -8.84 19.55 27.15
CA GLU A 124 -8.14 20.32 28.17
C GLU A 124 -6.91 19.60 28.76
N ASP A 125 -6.80 18.29 28.57
CA ASP A 125 -5.69 17.43 28.99
C ASP A 125 -4.71 17.11 27.83
N ASP A 126 -4.76 17.90 26.74
CA ASP A 126 -3.98 17.70 25.50
C ASP A 126 -4.22 16.35 24.80
N ARG A 127 -5.35 15.69 25.04
CA ARG A 127 -5.71 14.44 24.36
C ARG A 127 -6.42 14.73 23.06
N LEU A 128 -6.07 13.99 22.02
CA LEU A 128 -6.62 14.21 20.68
C LEU A 128 -8.10 13.79 20.62
N LEU A 129 -8.96 14.74 20.30
CA LEU A 129 -10.41 14.59 20.14
C LEU A 129 -10.82 14.38 18.68
N ASN A 130 -10.38 15.27 17.79
CA ASN A 130 -10.74 15.24 16.38
C ASN A 130 -9.52 15.47 15.49
N PHE A 131 -9.60 14.93 14.28
CA PHE A 131 -8.57 15.07 13.25
C PHE A 131 -9.18 15.62 11.95
N PHE A 132 -8.44 16.51 11.30
CA PHE A 132 -8.79 17.10 10.01
C PHE A 132 -7.62 16.97 9.05
N GLY A 133 -7.88 16.46 7.83
CA GLY A 133 -6.88 16.38 6.76
C GLY A 133 -7.49 16.74 5.42
N LEU A 134 -6.82 17.61 4.66
CA LEU A 134 -7.16 17.92 3.26
C LEU A 134 -6.22 17.14 2.34
N MET A 135 -6.79 16.30 1.48
CA MET A 135 -6.08 15.70 0.34
C MET A 135 -6.56 16.35 -0.96
N ASP A 136 -5.70 16.35 -1.97
CA ASP A 136 -5.79 17.01 -3.29
C ASP A 136 -7.05 16.65 -4.14
N LEU A 137 -8.03 15.97 -3.56
CA LEU A 137 -9.29 15.57 -4.18
C LEU A 137 -10.53 16.05 -3.40
N GLY A 138 -10.49 17.20 -2.72
CA GLY A 138 -11.69 17.89 -2.21
C GLY A 138 -12.58 17.12 -1.21
N GLU A 139 -12.17 15.96 -0.72
CA GLU A 139 -12.91 15.18 0.27
C GLU A 139 -12.27 15.38 1.65
N LEU A 140 -13.03 16.04 2.54
CA LEU A 140 -12.73 16.18 3.95
C LEU A 140 -12.93 14.80 4.63
N ILE A 141 -11.86 14.09 4.99
CA ILE A 141 -12.02 12.87 5.78
C ILE A 141 -12.10 13.27 7.26
N MET A 142 -13.33 13.40 7.76
CA MET A 142 -13.62 13.44 9.19
C MET A 142 -13.56 12.02 9.74
N THR A 143 -12.39 11.58 10.22
CA THR A 143 -12.36 10.37 11.07
C THR A 143 -12.47 10.84 12.51
N ALA A 144 -13.69 10.88 13.03
CA ALA A 144 -13.91 10.92 14.46
C ALA A 144 -13.37 9.59 15.03
N LEU A 145 -12.24 9.64 15.74
CA LEU A 145 -11.89 8.58 16.68
C LEU A 145 -12.80 8.77 17.90
N GLY A 146 -14.07 8.40 17.72
CA GLY A 146 -14.96 8.15 18.83
C GLY A 146 -14.43 6.93 19.57
N MET A 147 -14.16 7.11 20.87
CA MET A 147 -13.97 6.04 21.84
C MET A 147 -15.08 4.98 21.75
#